data_AF-A0A2D3VQS1-F1
#
_entry.id   AF-A0A2D3VQS1-F1
#
_cell.length_a   1.000
_cell.length_b   1.000
_cell.length_c   1.000
_cell.angle_alpha   90.00
_cell.angle_beta   90.00
_cell.angle_gamma   90.00
#
_symmetry.space_group_name_H-M   'P 1'
#
loop_
_entity.id
_entity.type
_entity.pdbx_description
1 polymer ?
#
loop_
_entity_poly.entity_id
_entity_poly.type
_entity_poly.pdbx_seq_one_letter_code
_entity_poly.pdbx_strand_id
1 'polypeptide(L)'
;MAFHSIDVDKLAREIAVSVRQLLETSTSGHEGFQLECNLVSNYPGTQCRKVASIDIATILRQTPGNGNNAGIDEADPSSNPHNGYEASVSPTNTARGRPSSALAPTSDHNARPAKRRAIGGLSLTTSAATKPSTAVRRLESDVRFFPQRKKRLPDTPSLQPSTFSKFINGIWESIFSGNRLDPGEVIEQWQAIELGGQPRLLTDTETGLQNHSDSLVLEKFGKMTVLARKITQTSKVCRSLEVIVQAHWVDAFDDRVAELSMTTSKEKAKKTALSEACTHFGWSDKEIRNRMAVWRGYAEIKRAGGWAALVFAGMGLYRFAKYRVAFTEETFSTLRALKHRFEVAADTLHPTWRTLLAIAGESTERIYEGHPHDWVVCGPGNQALPLASTYHKWDANFTYQHLEECTINEEVWGLFDPRTVTTSLNADPAGASQTCCLACGEIQADEPHTNHCMCFPNLFGGAKLPGNVAVQVFQTANGKNNGLLACCAFERGASVGEFVGEITSGLSNLDVMVGETDKAAYQIWQGKQGNHTKFINHSCSPNSQFERFIWRGTQRIVLVSKGIEAGEEITVDYSDTYWRDLDKVCKCASTKCRYQRRATALAEIT
;
A
#
# COMPACT_ATOMS: atom_id res chain seq x y z
N MET A 1 -17.76 2.96 -32.73
CA MET A 1 -17.67 1.50 -32.99
C MET A 1 -17.31 0.83 -31.68
N ALA A 2 -17.90 -0.32 -31.34
CA ALA A 2 -17.63 -0.99 -30.06
C ALA A 2 -16.40 -1.90 -30.17
N PHE A 3 -15.25 -1.44 -29.69
CA PHE A 3 -14.08 -2.30 -29.52
C PHE A 3 -14.35 -3.29 -28.39
N HIS A 4 -14.42 -4.58 -28.72
CA HIS A 4 -14.40 -5.63 -27.71
C HIS A 4 -12.96 -5.79 -27.23
N SER A 5 -12.74 -5.67 -25.91
CA SER A 5 -11.46 -6.05 -25.31
C SER A 5 -11.26 -7.57 -25.46
N ILE A 6 -10.10 -7.99 -25.93
CA ILE A 6 -9.73 -9.41 -25.95
C ILE A 6 -9.09 -9.72 -24.60
N ASP A 7 -9.70 -10.62 -23.83
CA ASP A 7 -9.11 -11.17 -22.61
C ASP A 7 -7.90 -12.05 -22.99
N VAL A 8 -6.72 -11.44 -22.94
CA VAL A 8 -5.44 -12.06 -23.32
C VAL A 8 -5.11 -13.23 -22.39
N ASP A 9 -5.47 -13.15 -21.11
CA ASP A 9 -5.19 -14.22 -20.14
C ASP A 9 -6.11 -15.41 -20.36
N LYS A 10 -7.38 -15.19 -20.74
CA LYS A 10 -8.29 -16.26 -21.17
C LYS A 10 -7.78 -16.91 -22.46
N LEU A 11 -7.39 -16.12 -23.45
CA LEU A 11 -6.85 -16.64 -24.71
C LEU A 11 -5.57 -17.46 -24.46
N ALA A 12 -4.67 -17.00 -23.58
CA ALA A 12 -3.48 -17.75 -23.18
C ALA A 12 -3.82 -19.08 -22.48
N ARG A 13 -4.81 -19.10 -21.58
CA ARG A 13 -5.30 -20.34 -20.94
C ARG A 13 -5.89 -21.32 -21.96
N GLU A 14 -6.74 -20.84 -22.86
CA GLU A 14 -7.40 -21.67 -23.89
C GLU A 14 -6.38 -22.25 -24.89
N ILE A 15 -5.38 -21.48 -25.31
CA ILE A 15 -4.26 -21.96 -26.12
C ILE A 15 -3.43 -23.01 -25.36
N ALA A 16 -3.08 -22.76 -24.09
CA ALA A 16 -2.28 -23.69 -23.29
C ALA A 16 -2.96 -25.05 -23.08
N VAL A 17 -4.28 -25.06 -22.86
CA VAL A 17 -5.09 -26.30 -22.78
C VAL A 17 -5.11 -27.02 -24.14
N SER A 18 -5.36 -26.28 -25.23
CA SER A 18 -5.45 -26.84 -26.58
C SER A 18 -4.12 -27.48 -27.03
N VAL A 19 -2.98 -26.80 -26.79
CA VAL A 19 -1.65 -27.34 -27.11
C VAL A 19 -1.33 -28.58 -26.26
N ARG A 20 -1.68 -28.58 -24.96
CA ARG A 20 -1.48 -29.76 -24.10
C ARG A 20 -2.28 -30.96 -24.60
N GLN A 21 -3.56 -30.77 -24.95
CA GLN A 21 -4.43 -31.83 -25.46
C GLN A 21 -3.95 -32.39 -26.81
N LEU A 22 -3.34 -31.56 -27.67
CA LEU A 22 -2.73 -32.00 -28.93
C LEU A 22 -1.44 -32.82 -28.70
N LEU A 23 -0.63 -32.44 -27.71
CA LEU A 23 0.57 -33.19 -27.34
C LEU A 23 0.23 -34.55 -26.69
N GLU A 24 -0.80 -34.59 -25.83
CA GLU A 24 -1.26 -35.81 -25.15
C GLU A 24 -1.94 -36.82 -26.09
N THR A 25 -2.49 -36.38 -27.23
CA THR A 25 -3.12 -37.25 -28.24
C THR A 25 -2.17 -37.73 -29.34
N SER A 26 -0.93 -37.21 -29.39
CA SER A 26 0.03 -37.48 -30.48
C SER A 26 0.99 -38.64 -30.16
N THR A 27 0.48 -39.88 -30.15
CA THR A 27 1.24 -41.07 -29.74
C THR A 27 2.22 -41.65 -30.80
N SER A 28 2.55 -40.92 -31.87
CA SER A 28 3.41 -41.43 -32.94
C SER A 28 4.19 -40.36 -33.70
N GLY A 29 5.52 -40.35 -33.52
CA GLY A 29 6.48 -39.67 -34.40
C GLY A 29 6.71 -38.17 -34.13
N HIS A 30 7.95 -37.72 -34.34
CA HIS A 30 8.32 -36.30 -34.30
C HIS A 30 8.02 -35.62 -35.65
N GLU A 31 6.75 -35.36 -35.95
CA GLU A 31 6.38 -34.38 -36.99
C GLU A 31 6.20 -32.99 -36.37
N GLY A 32 6.57 -31.94 -37.11
CA GLY A 32 6.70 -30.58 -36.58
C GLY A 32 5.36 -29.86 -36.45
N PHE A 33 4.87 -29.70 -35.22
CA PHE A 33 3.65 -28.92 -34.96
C PHE A 33 3.89 -27.42 -35.11
N GLN A 34 3.33 -26.85 -36.17
CA GLN A 34 3.33 -25.41 -36.45
C GLN A 34 2.05 -24.75 -35.92
N LEU A 35 2.19 -23.86 -34.93
CA LEU A 35 1.10 -23.00 -34.49
C LEU A 35 0.95 -21.82 -35.47
N GLU A 36 -0.27 -21.43 -35.81
CA GLU A 36 -0.54 -20.26 -36.66
C GLU A 36 -1.59 -19.34 -36.04
N CYS A 37 -1.31 -18.03 -36.06
CA CYS A 37 -2.28 -16.99 -35.73
C CYS A 37 -2.72 -16.30 -37.03
N ASN A 38 -4.02 -16.39 -37.33
CA ASN A 38 -4.63 -15.93 -38.57
C ASN A 38 -5.78 -14.96 -38.26
N LEU A 39 -5.73 -13.75 -38.83
CA LEU A 39 -6.83 -12.78 -38.76
C LEU A 39 -7.89 -13.12 -39.81
N VAL A 40 -9.09 -13.43 -39.33
CA VAL A 40 -10.28 -13.68 -40.15
C VAL A 40 -11.26 -12.51 -39.97
N SER A 41 -11.77 -12.00 -41.09
CA SER A 41 -12.80 -10.95 -41.12
C SER A 41 -14.15 -11.58 -41.44
N ASN A 42 -15.19 -11.26 -40.66
CA ASN A 42 -16.54 -11.80 -40.83
C ASN A 42 -17.32 -11.20 -42.01
N TYR A 43 -16.67 -10.38 -42.85
CA TYR A 43 -17.27 -9.83 -44.07
C TYR A 43 -17.09 -10.78 -45.27
N PRO A 44 -18.16 -11.07 -46.07
CA PRO A 44 -18.04 -11.90 -47.26
C PRO A 44 -17.04 -11.31 -48.26
N GLY A 45 -16.02 -12.10 -48.63
CA GLY A 45 -15.03 -11.75 -49.65
C GLY A 45 -13.67 -11.23 -49.14
N THR A 46 -13.49 -10.99 -47.84
CA THR A 46 -12.15 -10.65 -47.30
C THR A 46 -11.24 -11.88 -47.15
N GLN A 47 -9.99 -11.79 -47.62
CA GLN A 47 -8.98 -12.84 -47.45
C GLN A 47 -8.52 -12.97 -45.99
N CYS A 48 -8.28 -14.21 -45.56
CA CYS A 48 -7.62 -14.54 -44.30
C CYS A 48 -6.15 -14.07 -44.33
N ARG A 49 -5.66 -13.42 -43.27
CA ARG A 49 -4.30 -12.88 -43.20
C ARG A 49 -3.51 -13.46 -42.03
N LYS A 50 -2.46 -14.21 -42.34
CA LYS A 50 -1.51 -14.75 -41.36
C LYS A 50 -0.74 -13.63 -40.66
N VAL A 51 -0.69 -13.69 -39.33
CA VAL A 51 -0.12 -12.65 -38.45
C VAL A 51 1.15 -13.13 -37.79
N ALA A 52 1.16 -14.36 -37.28
CA ALA A 52 2.31 -14.98 -36.61
C ALA A 52 2.29 -16.50 -36.80
N SER A 53 3.44 -17.15 -36.65
CA SER A 53 3.55 -18.60 -36.60
C SER A 53 4.82 -19.04 -35.88
N ILE A 54 4.73 -20.16 -35.16
CA ILE A 54 5.80 -20.69 -34.29
C ILE A 54 5.85 -22.21 -34.45
N ASP A 55 7.05 -22.76 -34.64
CA ASP A 55 7.31 -24.21 -34.61
C ASP A 55 7.59 -24.66 -33.16
N ILE A 56 6.73 -25.53 -32.64
CA ILE A 56 6.79 -26.05 -31.27
C ILE A 56 8.07 -26.88 -31.03
N ALA A 57 8.64 -27.50 -32.06
CA ALA A 57 9.90 -28.26 -31.97
C ALA A 57 11.13 -27.38 -31.68
N THR A 58 11.00 -26.06 -31.79
CA THR A 58 12.05 -25.09 -31.41
C THR A 58 12.08 -24.85 -29.90
N ILE A 59 10.92 -24.87 -29.24
CA ILE A 59 10.75 -24.55 -27.81
C ILE A 59 11.32 -25.67 -26.93
N LEU A 60 11.09 -26.93 -27.32
CA LEU A 60 11.50 -28.12 -26.56
C LEU A 60 13.02 -28.38 -26.49
N ARG A 61 13.84 -27.58 -27.19
CA ARG A 61 15.32 -27.74 -27.23
C ARG A 61 16.08 -26.85 -26.24
N GLN A 62 15.40 -26.05 -25.42
CA GLN A 62 16.03 -25.03 -24.57
C GLN A 62 16.17 -25.40 -23.08
N THR A 63 15.87 -26.64 -22.69
CA THR A 63 16.10 -27.16 -21.32
C THR A 63 17.41 -27.96 -21.23
N PRO A 64 18.40 -27.53 -20.43
CA PRO A 64 19.57 -28.36 -20.12
C PRO A 64 19.16 -29.55 -19.24
N GLY A 65 19.29 -30.77 -19.76
CA GLY A 65 19.07 -31.98 -18.97
C GLY A 65 20.23 -32.25 -18.01
N ASN A 66 19.91 -32.65 -16.78
CA ASN A 66 20.89 -33.21 -15.84
C ASN A 66 20.45 -34.63 -15.45
N GLY A 67 20.99 -35.62 -16.14
CA GLY A 67 20.72 -37.02 -15.86
C GLY A 67 21.82 -37.64 -14.99
N ASN A 68 21.44 -38.27 -13.89
CA ASN A 68 22.23 -39.33 -13.28
C ASN A 68 21.28 -40.27 -12.54
N ASN A 69 21.36 -41.56 -12.84
CA ASN A 69 20.45 -42.56 -12.31
C ASN A 69 21.26 -43.64 -11.58
N ALA A 70 21.12 -43.69 -10.26
CA ALA A 70 21.64 -44.74 -9.40
C ALA A 70 20.67 -44.87 -8.21
N GLY A 71 19.99 -46.03 -8.11
CA GLY A 71 19.03 -46.31 -7.03
C GLY A 71 19.58 -47.30 -6.00
N ILE A 72 18.66 -47.97 -5.28
CA ILE A 72 18.91 -48.98 -4.23
C ILE A 72 19.37 -48.29 -2.91
N ASP A 73 18.75 -48.45 -1.73
CA ASP A 73 17.68 -49.39 -1.30
C ASP A 73 16.71 -48.76 -0.26
N GLU A 74 15.69 -49.52 0.17
CA GLU A 74 14.74 -49.15 1.25
C GLU A 74 15.34 -49.23 2.67
N ALA A 75 14.87 -48.37 3.60
CA ALA A 75 14.51 -48.75 5.00
C ALA A 75 13.99 -47.57 5.85
N ASP A 76 12.79 -47.74 6.41
CA ASP A 76 12.33 -47.19 7.70
C ASP A 76 12.10 -48.43 8.60
N PRO A 77 12.40 -48.45 9.93
CA PRO A 77 11.61 -47.67 10.89
C PRO A 77 12.35 -47.11 12.13
N SER A 78 11.81 -45.99 12.62
CA SER A 78 11.64 -45.58 14.03
C SER A 78 12.53 -46.17 15.16
N SER A 79 13.12 -45.29 15.98
CA SER A 79 12.96 -45.39 17.44
C SER A 79 13.41 -44.11 18.19
N ASN A 80 12.73 -43.83 19.30
CA ASN A 80 13.05 -42.81 20.30
C ASN A 80 13.53 -43.58 21.56
N PRO A 81 14.41 -43.03 22.44
CA PRO A 81 13.85 -42.51 23.69
C PRO A 81 14.62 -41.41 24.46
N HIS A 82 13.86 -40.66 25.25
CA HIS A 82 14.14 -40.02 26.55
C HIS A 82 15.57 -39.95 27.13
N ASN A 83 16.05 -38.72 27.37
CA ASN A 83 16.15 -38.06 28.70
C ASN A 83 16.80 -36.66 28.57
N GLY A 84 16.61 -35.68 29.46
CA GLY A 84 15.82 -35.66 30.70
C GLY A 84 16.63 -35.19 31.91
N TYR A 85 16.75 -33.88 32.13
CA TYR A 85 17.31 -33.29 33.36
C TYR A 85 16.73 -31.90 33.67
N GLU A 86 16.32 -31.69 34.92
CA GLU A 86 16.03 -30.39 35.52
C GLU A 86 17.25 -29.88 36.30
N ALA A 87 17.37 -28.56 36.49
CA ALA A 87 17.70 -27.95 37.78
C ALA A 87 17.59 -26.42 37.71
N SER A 88 17.03 -25.80 38.76
CA SER A 88 16.94 -24.35 38.93
C SER A 88 17.99 -23.83 39.91
N VAL A 89 18.53 -22.62 39.66
CA VAL A 89 19.25 -21.83 40.67
C VAL A 89 18.88 -20.36 40.53
N SER A 90 18.51 -19.74 41.66
CA SER A 90 18.43 -18.28 41.82
C SER A 90 19.54 -17.80 42.75
N PRO A 91 19.82 -16.48 42.77
CA PRO A 91 19.86 -15.85 44.09
C PRO A 91 19.14 -14.49 44.15
N THR A 92 18.71 -14.14 45.36
CA THR A 92 18.01 -12.90 45.73
C THR A 92 18.96 -11.82 46.25
N ASN A 93 18.55 -10.55 46.18
CA ASN A 93 18.64 -9.52 47.25
C ASN A 93 18.02 -8.20 46.72
N THR A 94 16.83 -7.75 47.15
CA THR A 94 16.50 -7.03 48.41
C THR A 94 17.22 -5.69 48.63
N ALA A 95 16.49 -4.56 48.61
CA ALA A 95 16.15 -3.78 49.84
C ALA A 95 15.67 -2.32 49.57
N ARG A 96 14.59 -1.91 50.27
CA ARG A 96 14.18 -0.51 50.61
C ARG A 96 13.80 0.45 49.44
N GLY A 97 12.97 1.49 49.65
CA GLY A 97 12.01 1.71 50.75
C GLY A 97 11.66 3.18 51.10
N ARG A 98 10.40 3.57 50.81
CA ARG A 98 9.62 4.69 51.46
C ARG A 98 9.96 6.16 51.07
N PRO A 99 9.11 7.17 51.41
CA PRO A 99 8.66 8.18 50.42
C PRO A 99 8.69 9.64 50.95
N SER A 100 7.65 10.45 50.65
CA SER A 100 7.37 11.84 51.07
C SER A 100 8.02 12.94 50.20
N SER A 101 7.46 14.16 50.05
CA SER A 101 6.11 14.68 50.35
C SER A 101 5.86 16.01 49.59
N ALA A 102 4.64 16.53 49.65
CA ALA A 102 4.23 17.81 49.06
C ALA A 102 4.92 19.05 49.69
N LEU A 103 4.90 20.17 48.96
CA LEU A 103 4.76 21.53 49.50
C LEU A 103 4.27 22.51 48.42
N ALA A 104 3.66 23.61 48.84
CA ALA A 104 3.14 24.69 47.98
C ALA A 104 3.39 26.06 48.64
N PRO A 105 3.32 27.15 47.85
CA PRO A 105 2.70 28.40 48.31
C PRO A 105 1.66 28.91 47.27
N THR A 106 0.48 29.49 47.55
CA THR A 106 0.10 30.66 48.38
C THR A 106 0.78 31.97 47.95
N SER A 107 0.15 33.14 47.77
CA SER A 107 -1.24 33.63 47.93
C SER A 107 -1.25 35.16 47.60
N ASP A 108 -2.27 35.85 47.08
CA ASP A 108 -3.61 35.54 46.54
C ASP A 108 -4.15 36.76 45.71
N HIS A 109 -5.47 36.88 45.53
CA HIS A 109 -6.28 38.11 45.32
C HIS A 109 -6.23 38.87 43.97
N ASN A 110 -7.30 38.72 43.18
CA ASN A 110 -8.34 39.77 43.16
C ASN A 110 -9.71 39.26 42.65
N ALA A 111 -10.78 40.04 42.83
CA ALA A 111 -12.16 39.53 42.88
C ALA A 111 -13.08 39.80 41.67
N ARG A 112 -13.91 38.79 41.36
CA ARG A 112 -15.36 38.79 41.03
C ARG A 112 -16.07 40.13 40.66
N PRO A 113 -17.05 40.11 39.71
CA PRO A 113 -18.26 39.29 39.86
C PRO A 113 -18.78 38.56 38.61
N ALA A 114 -19.80 37.71 38.82
CA ALA A 114 -20.35 36.80 37.82
C ALA A 114 -21.74 37.24 37.30
N LYS A 115 -22.15 36.69 36.14
CA LYS A 115 -23.55 36.65 35.69
C LYS A 115 -23.94 35.22 35.29
N ARG A 116 -25.08 34.74 35.78
CA ARG A 116 -25.76 33.50 35.34
C ARG A 116 -27.03 33.87 34.57
N ARG A 117 -27.31 33.19 33.45
CA ARG A 117 -28.62 32.88 32.83
C ARG A 117 -28.38 32.34 31.41
N ALA A 118 -29.19 31.47 30.83
CA ALA A 118 -30.33 30.71 31.36
C ALA A 118 -30.40 29.32 30.69
N ILE A 119 -31.19 28.41 31.24
CA ILE A 119 -31.47 27.09 30.65
C ILE A 119 -32.65 27.24 29.68
N GLY A 120 -32.49 26.79 28.43
CA GLY A 120 -33.58 26.60 27.48
C GLY A 120 -33.86 25.11 27.31
N GLY A 121 -34.95 24.62 27.91
CA GLY A 121 -35.40 23.24 27.72
C GLY A 121 -36.24 23.10 26.44
N LEU A 122 -36.14 21.94 25.78
CA LEU A 122 -37.05 21.52 24.71
C LEU A 122 -37.75 20.24 25.17
N SER A 123 -39.07 20.21 25.04
CA SER A 123 -39.90 19.12 25.59
C SER A 123 -39.75 17.83 24.80
N LEU A 124 -39.76 16.71 25.51
CA LEU A 124 -40.15 15.43 24.92
C LEU A 124 -41.60 15.51 24.45
N THR A 125 -41.89 15.00 23.27
CA THR A 125 -43.25 14.66 22.82
C THR A 125 -43.27 13.18 22.44
N THR A 126 -43.91 12.37 23.28
CA THR A 126 -44.03 10.92 23.10
C THR A 126 -45.22 10.60 22.20
N SER A 127 -44.95 10.08 21.00
CA SER A 127 -45.93 9.39 20.17
C SER A 127 -45.40 8.00 19.82
N ALA A 128 -45.92 6.98 20.50
CA ALA A 128 -45.46 5.60 20.32
C ALA A 128 -46.14 4.93 19.13
N ALA A 129 -45.35 4.38 18.22
CA ALA A 129 -45.78 3.46 17.18
C ALA A 129 -44.78 2.27 17.13
N THR A 130 -44.88 1.39 18.11
CA THR A 130 -43.97 0.25 18.28
C THR A 130 -44.17 -0.79 17.17
N LYS A 131 -43.30 -0.74 16.15
CA LYS A 131 -42.93 -1.90 15.34
C LYS A 131 -41.54 -2.38 15.80
N PRO A 132 -41.26 -3.70 15.78
CA PRO A 132 -39.92 -4.21 16.11
C PRO A 132 -38.92 -3.76 15.05
N SER A 133 -38.09 -2.77 15.40
CA SER A 133 -37.01 -2.29 14.54
C SER A 133 -35.89 -3.33 14.52
N THR A 134 -35.68 -4.01 13.40
CA THR A 134 -34.51 -4.86 13.20
C THR A 134 -33.25 -4.00 13.23
N ALA A 135 -32.30 -4.33 14.12
CA ALA A 135 -31.11 -3.52 14.35
C ALA A 135 -30.16 -3.58 13.14
N VAL A 136 -30.15 -2.52 12.33
CA VAL A 136 -29.20 -2.37 11.22
C VAL A 136 -27.99 -1.58 11.70
N ARG A 137 -26.78 -2.13 11.55
CA ARG A 137 -25.53 -1.52 12.03
C ARG A 137 -25.03 -0.50 10.99
N ARG A 138 -25.77 0.61 10.87
CA ARG A 138 -25.62 1.64 9.83
C ARG A 138 -24.48 2.60 10.15
N LEU A 139 -23.46 2.63 9.31
CA LEU A 139 -22.55 3.78 9.23
C LEU A 139 -23.22 4.86 8.38
N GLU A 140 -23.24 6.09 8.89
CA GLU A 140 -23.78 7.26 8.20
C GLU A 140 -22.67 8.30 8.02
N SER A 141 -22.55 8.86 6.81
CA SER A 141 -21.71 10.03 6.55
C SER A 141 -22.38 11.30 7.07
N ASP A 142 -21.72 11.96 8.02
CA ASP A 142 -22.08 13.28 8.54
C ASP A 142 -22.06 14.32 7.41
N VAL A 143 -23.18 15.03 7.20
CA VAL A 143 -23.39 15.92 6.05
C VAL A 143 -22.56 17.22 6.14
N ARG A 144 -21.72 17.37 7.17
CA ARG A 144 -20.80 18.51 7.36
C ARG A 144 -19.59 18.44 6.41
N PHE A 145 -19.84 18.82 5.15
CA PHE A 145 -18.86 19.10 4.11
C PHE A 145 -17.62 19.82 4.66
N PHE A 146 -16.44 19.19 4.54
CA PHE A 146 -15.20 19.69 5.12
C PHE A 146 -14.33 20.31 4.01
N PRO A 147 -14.45 21.62 3.74
CA PRO A 147 -13.82 22.23 2.57
C PRO A 147 -12.30 22.07 2.60
N GLN A 148 -11.73 21.79 1.42
CA GLN A 148 -10.29 21.77 1.14
C GLN A 148 -9.67 23.16 1.33
N ARG A 149 -9.51 23.57 2.60
CA ARG A 149 -8.82 24.79 2.96
C ARG A 149 -7.34 24.60 2.71
N LYS A 150 -6.79 25.34 1.74
CA LYS A 150 -5.36 25.60 1.63
C LYS A 150 -4.77 25.84 3.03
N LYS A 151 -3.70 25.12 3.33
CA LYS A 151 -3.00 25.09 4.62
C LYS A 151 -2.81 26.51 5.16
N ARG A 152 -3.62 26.92 6.15
CA ARG A 152 -3.28 28.11 6.93
C ARG A 152 -1.97 27.80 7.64
N LEU A 153 -0.95 28.63 7.41
CA LEU A 153 0.24 28.61 8.23
C LEU A 153 -0.19 28.78 9.69
N PRO A 154 0.23 27.89 10.61
CA PRO A 154 -0.06 28.08 12.02
C PRO A 154 0.68 29.32 12.53
N ASP A 155 0.00 30.17 13.29
CA ASP A 155 0.61 31.36 13.91
C ASP A 155 1.64 30.98 15.00
N THR A 156 1.63 29.72 15.46
CA THR A 156 2.71 29.09 16.21
C THR A 156 3.67 28.32 15.30
N PRO A 157 5.00 28.40 15.49
CA PRO A 157 5.95 27.62 14.71
C PRO A 157 5.68 26.12 14.83
N SER A 158 5.36 25.47 13.71
CA SER A 158 5.26 24.01 13.69
C SER A 158 6.64 23.39 13.93
N LEU A 159 6.70 22.41 14.84
CA LEU A 159 7.91 21.64 15.07
C LEU A 159 8.35 21.01 13.76
N GLN A 160 9.51 21.42 13.26
CA GLN A 160 10.06 20.90 12.01
C GLN A 160 10.28 19.40 12.14
N PRO A 161 9.72 18.54 11.26
CA PRO A 161 9.87 17.10 11.39
C PRO A 161 11.35 16.73 11.36
N SER A 162 11.73 15.82 12.26
CA SER A 162 13.13 15.50 12.51
C SER A 162 13.83 14.95 11.26
N THR A 163 15.15 15.02 11.21
CA THR A 163 15.95 14.46 10.11
C THR A 163 15.68 12.96 9.93
N PHE A 164 15.31 12.25 11.00
CA PHE A 164 14.90 10.84 10.94
C PHE A 164 13.45 10.66 10.47
N SER A 165 12.50 11.47 10.95
CA SER A 165 11.11 11.45 10.46
C SER A 165 11.06 11.71 8.95
N LYS A 166 11.87 12.66 8.45
CA LYS A 166 12.03 12.95 7.02
C LYS A 166 12.68 11.80 6.24
N PHE A 167 13.51 10.98 6.89
CA PHE A 167 14.11 9.79 6.30
C PHE A 167 13.09 8.64 6.19
N ILE A 168 12.33 8.36 7.26
CA ILE A 168 11.26 7.36 7.28
C ILE A 168 10.15 7.68 6.27
N ASN A 169 9.66 8.93 6.26
CA ASN A 169 8.66 9.37 5.29
C ASN A 169 9.20 9.23 3.85
N GLY A 170 10.47 9.58 3.60
CA GLY A 170 11.10 9.42 2.30
C GLY A 170 11.30 7.97 1.83
N ILE A 171 11.27 6.98 2.73
CA ILE A 171 11.18 5.56 2.37
C ILE A 171 9.74 5.21 1.97
N TRP A 172 8.75 5.61 2.78
CA TRP A 172 7.33 5.35 2.48
C TRP A 172 6.85 6.01 1.19
N GLU A 173 7.17 7.29 0.98
CA GLU A 173 6.91 8.04 -0.24
C GLU A 173 7.53 7.36 -1.47
N SER A 174 8.69 6.74 -1.32
CA SER A 174 9.37 5.99 -2.38
C SER A 174 8.67 4.67 -2.69
N ILE A 175 8.33 3.88 -1.67
CA ILE A 175 7.57 2.62 -1.81
C ILE A 175 6.21 2.86 -2.46
N PHE A 176 5.44 3.86 -2.02
CA PHE A 176 4.11 4.16 -2.56
C PHE A 176 4.13 5.04 -3.84
N SER A 177 5.30 5.41 -4.37
CA SER A 177 5.40 6.29 -5.56
C SER A 177 4.92 5.69 -6.88
N GLY A 178 4.70 4.36 -6.95
CA GLY A 178 4.36 3.65 -8.18
C GLY A 178 5.49 3.52 -9.22
N ASN A 179 6.67 4.08 -8.97
CA ASN A 179 7.87 3.81 -9.78
C ASN A 179 8.35 2.37 -9.55
N ARG A 180 8.19 1.47 -10.52
CA ARG A 180 8.67 0.08 -10.43
C ARG A 180 10.21 0.08 -10.31
N LEU A 181 10.74 -0.57 -9.27
CA LEU A 181 12.17 -0.85 -9.15
C LEU A 181 12.52 -2.15 -9.87
N ASP A 182 12.69 -2.06 -11.19
CA ASP A 182 12.91 -3.21 -12.08
C ASP A 182 14.25 -3.07 -12.84
N PRO A 183 15.23 -3.98 -12.68
CA PRO A 183 16.49 -3.92 -13.42
C PRO A 183 16.34 -4.24 -14.90
N GLY A 184 15.26 -4.88 -15.35
CA GLY A 184 14.98 -5.08 -16.77
C GLY A 184 14.87 -3.76 -17.52
N GLU A 185 14.22 -2.76 -16.92
CA GLU A 185 14.08 -1.41 -17.49
C GLU A 185 15.43 -0.68 -17.63
N VAL A 186 16.44 -1.04 -16.84
CA VAL A 186 17.81 -0.52 -16.97
C VAL A 186 18.49 -1.13 -18.20
N ILE A 187 18.40 -2.45 -18.35
CA ILE A 187 19.02 -3.20 -19.46
C ILE A 187 18.41 -2.76 -20.80
N GLU A 188 17.08 -2.65 -20.88
CA GLU A 188 16.38 -2.11 -22.07
C GLU A 188 16.92 -0.73 -22.47
N GLN A 189 17.09 0.17 -21.50
CA GLN A 189 17.49 1.55 -21.77
C GLN A 189 18.96 1.67 -22.20
N TRP A 190 19.85 0.84 -21.67
CA TRP A 190 21.25 0.77 -22.14
C TRP A 190 21.33 0.21 -23.56
N GLN A 191 20.67 -0.92 -23.84
CA GLN A 191 20.62 -1.52 -25.18
C GLN A 191 19.98 -0.58 -26.22
N ALA A 192 19.01 0.24 -25.80
CA ALA A 192 18.37 1.26 -26.64
C ALA A 192 19.27 2.46 -26.98
N ILE A 193 20.43 2.63 -26.33
CA ILE A 193 21.44 3.65 -26.62
C ILE A 193 22.58 3.05 -27.47
N GLU A 194 23.10 1.90 -27.06
CA GLU A 194 24.28 1.25 -27.66
C GLU A 194 24.05 0.83 -29.12
N LEU A 195 22.85 0.35 -29.47
CA LEU A 195 22.55 -0.23 -30.78
C LEU A 195 22.11 0.77 -31.85
N GLY A 196 22.25 2.09 -31.62
CA GLY A 196 21.83 3.09 -32.62
C GLY A 196 22.34 4.53 -32.43
N GLY A 197 22.94 4.90 -31.29
CA GLY A 197 23.44 6.27 -31.06
C GLY A 197 22.36 7.34 -30.84
N GLN A 198 21.10 7.04 -31.20
CA GLN A 198 19.90 7.72 -30.70
C GLN A 198 19.07 6.73 -29.86
N PRO A 199 18.34 7.19 -28.82
CA PRO A 199 17.46 6.31 -28.06
C PRO A 199 16.32 5.76 -28.94
N ARG A 200 16.19 4.42 -29.02
CA ARG A 200 15.07 3.72 -29.73
C ARG A 200 13.68 4.25 -29.36
N LEU A 201 13.54 4.81 -28.15
CA LEU A 201 12.31 5.44 -27.67
C LEU A 201 11.79 6.61 -28.54
N LEU A 202 12.58 7.13 -29.49
CA LEU A 202 12.15 8.13 -30.47
C LEU A 202 11.62 7.51 -31.78
N THR A 203 12.08 6.31 -32.15
CA THR A 203 11.76 5.63 -33.42
C THR A 203 10.54 4.70 -33.32
N ASP A 204 10.34 4.06 -32.18
CA ASP A 204 9.36 2.96 -32.01
C ASP A 204 7.89 3.43 -31.94
N THR A 205 7.60 4.61 -32.48
CA THR A 205 6.26 5.25 -32.52
C THR A 205 5.86 5.74 -33.92
N GLU A 206 6.65 5.49 -34.97
CA GLU A 206 6.26 5.80 -36.36
C GLU A 206 5.18 4.85 -36.93
N THR A 207 4.87 3.75 -36.23
CA THR A 207 3.95 2.69 -36.66
C THR A 207 2.52 2.84 -36.14
N GLY A 208 2.01 4.07 -36.00
CA GLY A 208 0.61 4.31 -35.67
C GLY A 208 0.15 5.76 -35.89
N LEU A 209 -1.09 5.92 -36.36
CA LEU A 209 -1.83 7.20 -36.48
C LEU A 209 -1.27 8.23 -37.47
N GLN A 210 -1.26 7.87 -38.76
CA GLN A 210 -1.58 8.89 -39.79
C GLN A 210 -3.06 9.27 -39.68
N ASN A 211 -3.41 10.26 -38.85
CA ASN A 211 -4.52 11.19 -39.06
C ASN A 211 -4.66 12.25 -37.96
N HIS A 212 -5.22 13.40 -38.35
CA HIS A 212 -5.54 14.59 -37.55
C HIS A 212 -4.37 15.46 -37.08
N SER A 213 -4.72 16.72 -36.82
CA SER A 213 -3.83 17.90 -36.81
C SER A 213 -3.33 18.28 -35.42
N ASP A 214 -2.87 17.29 -34.66
CA ASP A 214 -2.16 17.58 -33.41
C ASP A 214 -0.79 18.20 -33.70
N SER A 215 -0.38 19.13 -32.84
CA SER A 215 0.87 19.86 -33.04
C SER A 215 2.08 18.94 -32.86
N LEU A 216 3.08 19.06 -33.75
CA LEU A 216 4.41 18.45 -33.58
C LEU A 216 5.05 18.77 -32.21
N VAL A 217 4.65 19.88 -31.57
CA VAL A 217 5.05 20.25 -30.21
C VAL A 217 4.46 19.29 -29.16
N LEU A 218 3.19 18.88 -29.32
CA LEU A 218 2.50 17.96 -28.41
C LEU A 218 3.08 16.55 -28.51
N GLU A 219 3.31 16.05 -29.73
CA GLU A 219 3.97 14.77 -29.98
C GLU A 219 5.37 14.74 -29.34
N LYS A 220 6.20 15.77 -29.61
CA LYS A 220 7.53 15.92 -29.04
C LYS A 220 7.51 16.02 -27.51
N PHE A 221 6.54 16.72 -26.93
CA PHE A 221 6.34 16.81 -25.49
C PHE A 221 5.97 15.45 -24.88
N GLY A 222 5.07 14.70 -25.52
CA GLY A 222 4.71 13.33 -25.11
C GLY A 222 5.92 12.40 -25.11
N LYS A 223 6.64 12.32 -26.24
CA LYS A 223 7.86 11.51 -26.39
C LYS A 223 8.92 11.86 -25.33
N MET A 224 9.18 13.16 -25.13
CA MET A 224 10.14 13.62 -24.12
C MET A 224 9.69 13.33 -22.68
N THR A 225 8.39 13.41 -22.38
CA THR A 225 7.83 13.12 -21.05
C THR A 225 7.98 11.63 -20.71
N VAL A 226 7.72 10.72 -21.67
CA VAL A 226 7.92 9.29 -21.48
C VAL A 226 9.41 8.96 -21.33
N LEU A 227 10.30 9.59 -22.11
CA LEU A 227 11.76 9.45 -21.95
C LEU A 227 12.24 9.93 -20.58
N ALA A 228 11.81 11.11 -20.13
CA ALA A 228 12.16 11.66 -18.83
C ALA A 228 11.71 10.75 -17.68
N ARG A 229 10.52 10.14 -17.79
CA ARG A 229 10.03 9.12 -16.84
C ARG A 229 10.94 7.89 -16.81
N LYS A 230 11.22 7.27 -17.98
CA LYS A 230 12.07 6.08 -18.09
C LYS A 230 13.48 6.31 -17.53
N ILE A 231 14.13 7.42 -17.92
CA ILE A 231 15.48 7.78 -17.44
C ILE A 231 15.48 8.06 -15.93
N THR A 232 14.46 8.73 -15.39
CA THR A 232 14.33 8.96 -13.94
C THR A 232 14.17 7.64 -13.17
N GLN A 233 13.43 6.69 -13.73
CA GLN A 233 13.20 5.37 -13.14
C GLN A 233 14.48 4.52 -13.13
N THR A 234 15.20 4.46 -14.26
CA THR A 234 16.53 3.83 -14.33
C THR A 234 17.54 4.50 -13.42
N SER A 235 17.53 5.83 -13.30
CA SER A 235 18.41 6.55 -12.36
C SER A 235 18.13 6.14 -10.90
N LYS A 236 16.87 5.95 -10.50
CA LYS A 236 16.50 5.39 -9.19
C LYS A 236 17.05 3.96 -9.03
N VAL A 237 16.82 3.07 -9.99
CA VAL A 237 17.28 1.67 -9.92
C VAL A 237 18.81 1.57 -9.83
N CYS A 238 19.55 2.30 -10.67
CA CYS A 238 21.02 2.36 -10.60
C CYS A 238 21.49 2.90 -9.24
N ARG A 239 20.80 3.89 -8.66
CA ARG A 239 21.13 4.42 -7.33
C ARG A 239 20.82 3.41 -6.21
N SER A 240 19.78 2.59 -6.34
CA SER A 240 19.49 1.48 -5.42
C SER A 240 20.59 0.40 -5.51
N LEU A 241 21.01 0.00 -6.71
CA LEU A 241 22.14 -0.92 -6.92
C LEU A 241 23.45 -0.36 -6.33
N GLU A 242 23.73 0.93 -6.53
CA GLU A 242 24.91 1.60 -5.97
C GLU A 242 24.95 1.48 -4.44
N VAL A 243 23.83 1.70 -3.73
CA VAL A 243 23.80 1.60 -2.26
C VAL A 243 23.79 0.16 -1.76
N ILE A 244 23.25 -0.79 -2.51
CA ILE A 244 23.35 -2.23 -2.22
C ILE A 244 24.83 -2.64 -2.20
N VAL A 245 25.56 -2.36 -3.28
CA VAL A 245 26.99 -2.69 -3.40
C VAL A 245 27.82 -1.95 -2.37
N GLN A 246 27.54 -0.66 -2.11
CA GLN A 246 28.27 0.12 -1.11
C GLN A 246 28.04 -0.36 0.33
N ALA A 247 26.84 -0.85 0.66
CA ALA A 247 26.57 -1.43 1.98
C ALA A 247 27.20 -2.82 2.14
N HIS A 248 27.08 -3.70 1.13
CA HIS A 248 27.68 -5.04 1.17
C HIS A 248 29.22 -5.00 1.14
N TRP A 249 29.83 -4.06 0.41
CA TRP A 249 31.29 -3.85 0.42
C TRP A 249 31.81 -3.50 1.82
N VAL A 250 31.04 -2.79 2.64
CA VAL A 250 31.42 -2.48 4.03
C VAL A 250 31.41 -3.72 4.90
N ASP A 251 30.44 -4.62 4.74
CA ASP A 251 30.42 -5.90 5.45
C ASP A 251 31.66 -6.73 5.05
N ALA A 252 31.92 -6.90 3.74
CA ALA A 252 33.11 -7.59 3.24
C ALA A 252 34.46 -6.96 3.68
N PHE A 253 34.52 -5.63 3.83
CA PHE A 253 35.69 -4.95 4.40
C PHE A 253 35.87 -5.27 5.88
N ASP A 254 34.79 -5.22 6.68
CA ASP A 254 34.84 -5.51 8.10
C ASP A 254 35.15 -7.01 8.36
N ASP A 255 34.71 -7.92 7.48
CA ASP A 255 35.08 -9.35 7.46
C ASP A 255 36.55 -9.58 7.12
N ARG A 256 37.08 -8.93 6.06
CA ARG A 256 38.52 -8.99 5.70
C ARG A 256 39.39 -8.46 6.84
N VAL A 257 38.91 -7.46 7.59
CA VAL A 257 39.57 -6.97 8.81
C VAL A 257 39.50 -7.99 9.95
N ALA A 258 38.41 -8.74 10.10
CA ALA A 258 38.28 -9.80 11.10
C ALA A 258 39.25 -10.96 10.82
N GLU A 259 39.30 -11.46 9.58
CA GLU A 259 40.24 -12.48 9.09
C GLU A 259 41.70 -12.09 9.39
N LEU A 260 42.13 -10.91 8.93
CA LEU A 260 43.48 -10.41 9.17
C LEU A 260 43.77 -10.20 10.68
N SER A 261 42.76 -9.89 11.49
CA SER A 261 42.90 -9.75 12.95
C SER A 261 43.16 -11.08 13.68
N MET A 262 43.02 -12.23 13.01
CA MET A 262 43.41 -13.53 13.57
C MET A 262 44.94 -13.73 13.63
N THR A 263 45.70 -13.01 12.81
CA THR A 263 47.17 -13.16 12.69
C THR A 263 47.95 -11.90 13.04
N THR A 264 47.27 -10.76 13.20
CA THR A 264 47.92 -9.48 13.52
C THR A 264 47.01 -8.53 14.30
N SER A 265 47.55 -7.43 14.84
CA SER A 265 46.74 -6.49 15.63
C SER A 265 45.64 -5.83 14.77
N LYS A 266 44.51 -5.51 15.38
CA LYS A 266 43.31 -4.96 14.72
C LYS A 266 43.61 -3.68 13.92
N GLU A 267 44.56 -2.88 14.39
CA GLU A 267 45.01 -1.63 13.76
C GLU A 267 45.85 -1.92 12.51
N LYS A 268 46.70 -2.96 12.56
CA LYS A 268 47.49 -3.40 11.41
C LYS A 268 46.61 -4.14 10.38
N ALA A 269 45.68 -4.98 10.83
CA ALA A 269 44.66 -5.62 9.99
C ALA A 269 43.84 -4.59 9.20
N LYS A 270 43.31 -3.57 9.89
CA LYS A 270 42.63 -2.42 9.26
C LYS A 270 43.51 -1.69 8.27
N LYS A 271 44.79 -1.45 8.59
CA LYS A 271 45.73 -0.76 7.68
C LYS A 271 46.00 -1.60 6.42
N THR A 272 46.14 -2.91 6.55
CA THR A 272 46.33 -3.83 5.42
C THR A 272 45.10 -3.85 4.52
N ALA A 273 43.90 -4.15 5.05
CA ALA A 273 42.65 -4.17 4.27
C ALA A 273 42.36 -2.82 3.59
N LEU A 274 42.69 -1.70 4.25
CA LEU A 274 42.55 -0.36 3.67
C LEU A 274 43.58 -0.11 2.54
N SER A 275 44.79 -0.66 2.64
CA SER A 275 45.80 -0.61 1.56
C SER A 275 45.45 -1.51 0.37
N GLU A 276 44.85 -2.68 0.61
CA GLU A 276 44.25 -3.53 -0.42
C GLU A 276 43.15 -2.75 -1.15
N ALA A 277 42.21 -2.15 -0.40
CA ALA A 277 41.15 -1.32 -0.97
C ALA A 277 41.66 -0.12 -1.78
N CYS A 278 42.69 0.61 -1.31
CA CYS A 278 43.34 1.70 -2.07
C CYS A 278 43.82 1.20 -3.45
N THR A 279 44.41 0.01 -3.49
CA THR A 279 44.95 -0.60 -4.71
C THR A 279 43.83 -0.98 -5.68
N HIS A 280 42.75 -1.59 -5.20
CA HIS A 280 41.63 -2.02 -6.05
C HIS A 280 40.76 -0.86 -6.57
N PHE A 281 40.57 0.21 -5.79
CA PHE A 281 39.79 1.38 -6.24
C PHE A 281 40.62 2.40 -7.03
N GLY A 282 41.95 2.40 -6.92
CA GLY A 282 42.81 3.47 -7.44
C GLY A 282 42.61 4.82 -6.74
N TRP A 283 42.12 4.82 -5.50
CA TRP A 283 41.83 6.04 -4.73
C TRP A 283 42.80 6.18 -3.54
N SER A 284 42.96 7.41 -3.04
CA SER A 284 43.73 7.62 -1.82
C SER A 284 43.03 7.08 -0.58
N ASP A 285 43.83 6.69 0.41
CA ASP A 285 43.43 6.34 1.78
C ASP A 285 42.47 7.37 2.41
N LYS A 286 42.66 8.67 2.11
CA LYS A 286 41.75 9.74 2.53
C LYS A 286 40.37 9.64 1.87
N GLU A 287 40.31 9.33 0.58
CA GLU A 287 39.04 9.21 -0.17
C GLU A 287 38.25 7.96 0.22
N ILE A 288 38.93 6.81 0.39
CA ILE A 288 38.25 5.58 0.85
C ILE A 288 37.70 5.77 2.25
N ARG A 289 38.46 6.33 3.21
CA ARG A 289 37.91 6.63 4.54
C ARG A 289 36.71 7.58 4.49
N ASN A 290 36.76 8.62 3.65
CA ASN A 290 35.66 9.57 3.50
C ASN A 290 34.40 8.93 2.88
N ARG A 291 34.54 8.02 1.91
CA ARG A 291 33.41 7.28 1.31
C ARG A 291 32.88 6.20 2.25
N MET A 292 33.76 5.37 2.80
CA MET A 292 33.45 4.34 3.80
C MET A 292 32.75 4.89 5.05
N ALA A 293 33.03 6.12 5.47
CA ALA A 293 32.32 6.76 6.59
C ALA A 293 30.82 6.97 6.30
N VAL A 294 30.45 7.23 5.05
CA VAL A 294 29.05 7.32 4.60
C VAL A 294 28.47 5.92 4.34
N TRP A 295 29.25 5.04 3.70
CA TRP A 295 28.82 3.67 3.37
C TRP A 295 28.57 2.82 4.63
N ARG A 296 29.33 3.00 5.72
CA ARG A 296 29.00 2.41 7.03
C ARG A 296 27.62 2.84 7.51
N GLY A 297 27.22 4.09 7.26
CA GLY A 297 25.86 4.54 7.53
C GLY A 297 24.80 3.78 6.73
N TYR A 298 25.08 3.39 5.48
CA TYR A 298 24.18 2.53 4.69
C TYR A 298 24.13 1.09 5.23
N ALA A 299 25.27 0.50 5.60
CA ALA A 299 25.33 -0.82 6.20
C ALA A 299 24.62 -0.89 7.57
N GLU A 300 24.75 0.15 8.40
CA GLU A 300 24.00 0.29 9.66
C GLU A 300 22.48 0.39 9.43
N ILE A 301 22.04 1.14 8.40
CA ILE A 301 20.64 1.18 7.99
C ILE A 301 20.16 -0.20 7.51
N LYS A 302 20.94 -0.92 6.68
CA LYS A 302 20.63 -2.30 6.25
C LYS A 302 20.43 -3.23 7.43
N ARG A 303 21.39 -3.24 8.37
CA ARG A 303 21.39 -4.13 9.54
C ARG A 303 20.20 -3.87 10.48
N ALA A 304 19.72 -2.63 10.58
CA ALA A 304 18.56 -2.27 11.41
C ALA A 304 17.22 -2.38 10.68
N GLY A 305 17.07 -1.72 9.54
CA GLY A 305 15.80 -1.60 8.79
C GLY A 305 15.57 -2.63 7.68
N GLY A 306 16.52 -3.55 7.47
CA GLY A 306 16.49 -4.50 6.36
C GLY A 306 16.85 -3.87 5.01
N TRP A 307 16.82 -4.70 3.96
CA TRP A 307 17.14 -4.25 2.61
C TRP A 307 16.11 -3.23 2.07
N ALA A 308 14.82 -3.41 2.35
CA ALA A 308 13.77 -2.51 1.89
C ALA A 308 14.01 -1.05 2.38
N ALA A 309 14.41 -0.87 3.65
CA ALA A 309 14.70 0.45 4.21
C ALA A 309 15.93 1.14 3.58
N LEU A 310 16.83 0.40 2.91
CA LEU A 310 17.97 0.97 2.19
C LEU A 310 17.67 1.16 0.69
N VAL A 311 17.05 0.18 0.05
CA VAL A 311 16.75 0.17 -1.39
C VAL A 311 15.77 1.29 -1.78
N PHE A 312 14.75 1.52 -0.94
CA PHE A 312 13.74 2.56 -1.17
C PHE A 312 14.10 3.90 -0.54
N ALA A 313 15.23 4.03 0.16
CA ALA A 313 15.63 5.30 0.76
C ALA A 313 15.98 6.36 -0.30
N GLY A 314 15.09 7.35 -0.45
CA GLY A 314 15.22 8.43 -1.44
C GLY A 314 16.41 9.38 -1.20
N MET A 315 16.41 10.50 -1.92
CA MET A 315 17.53 11.47 -2.01
C MET A 315 18.12 11.95 -0.67
N GLY A 316 17.36 11.88 0.43
CA GLY A 316 17.84 12.18 1.78
C GLY A 316 18.91 11.24 2.32
N LEU A 317 19.03 10.00 1.81
CA LEU A 317 19.90 8.94 2.34
C LEU A 317 21.36 9.37 2.52
N TYR A 318 21.99 9.98 1.50
CA TYR A 318 23.37 10.45 1.59
C TYR A 318 23.54 11.50 2.70
N ARG A 319 22.56 12.41 2.85
CA ARG A 319 22.59 13.46 3.88
C ARG A 319 22.43 12.85 5.27
N PHE A 320 21.52 11.90 5.43
CA PHE A 320 21.26 11.17 6.67
C PHE A 320 22.53 10.43 7.13
N ALA A 321 23.10 9.59 6.26
CA ALA A 321 24.30 8.79 6.54
C ALA A 321 25.60 9.61 6.71
N LYS A 322 25.76 10.73 5.98
CA LYS A 322 26.97 11.57 6.08
C LYS A 322 27.05 12.36 7.38
N TYR A 323 25.96 13.01 7.78
CA TYR A 323 25.98 13.91 8.94
C TYR A 323 25.70 13.20 10.26
N ARG A 324 25.13 11.99 10.24
CA ARG A 324 24.93 11.08 11.39
C ARG A 324 24.20 11.66 12.61
N VAL A 325 23.59 12.84 12.49
CA VAL A 325 22.91 13.59 13.58
C VAL A 325 21.82 12.78 14.29
N ALA A 326 21.20 11.82 13.60
CA ALA A 326 20.17 10.93 14.14
C ALA A 326 20.62 9.46 14.26
N PHE A 327 21.92 9.16 14.25
CA PHE A 327 22.42 7.77 14.41
C PHE A 327 22.44 7.40 15.89
N THR A 328 21.25 7.22 16.47
CA THR A 328 21.01 6.85 17.86
C THR A 328 20.37 5.47 17.96
N GLU A 329 20.52 4.80 19.12
CA GLU A 329 19.92 3.49 19.34
C GLU A 329 18.38 3.52 19.31
N GLU A 330 17.77 4.64 19.72
CA GLU A 330 16.33 4.91 19.55
C GLU A 330 15.90 4.91 18.07
N THR A 331 16.68 5.59 17.22
CA THR A 331 16.46 5.63 15.77
C THR A 331 16.60 4.25 15.14
N PHE A 332 17.63 3.50 15.52
CA PHE A 332 17.80 2.12 15.04
C PHE A 332 16.73 1.16 15.60
N SER A 333 16.24 1.38 16.81
CA SER A 333 15.12 0.61 17.35
C SER A 333 13.83 0.86 16.59
N THR A 334 13.58 2.11 16.17
CA THR A 334 12.46 2.46 15.29
C THR A 334 12.63 1.81 13.91
N LEU A 335 13.82 1.83 13.33
CA LEU A 335 14.09 1.12 12.06
C LEU A 335 13.84 -0.38 12.16
N ARG A 336 14.29 -1.04 13.24
CA ARG A 336 14.01 -2.47 13.49
C ARG A 336 12.50 -2.75 13.63
N ALA A 337 11.76 -1.88 14.32
CA ALA A 337 10.30 -1.98 14.45
C ALA A 337 9.54 -1.73 13.13
N LEU A 338 10.17 -1.01 12.17
CA LEU A 338 9.61 -0.75 10.85
C LEU A 338 10.11 -1.70 9.75
N LYS A 339 11.18 -2.49 9.97
CA LYS A 339 11.79 -3.39 8.97
C LYS A 339 10.74 -4.22 8.22
N HIS A 340 9.99 -5.03 8.95
CA HIS A 340 8.99 -5.93 8.38
C HIS A 340 7.81 -5.16 7.74
N ARG A 341 7.54 -3.93 8.16
CA ARG A 341 6.54 -3.03 7.54
C ARG A 341 6.99 -2.57 6.17
N PHE A 342 8.26 -2.17 6.03
CA PHE A 342 8.83 -1.83 4.73
C PHE A 342 8.88 -3.05 3.80
N GLU A 343 9.23 -4.23 4.32
CA GLU A 343 9.29 -5.47 3.54
C GLU A 343 7.91 -5.88 3.01
N VAL A 344 6.84 -5.91 3.83
CA VAL A 344 5.47 -6.20 3.35
C VAL A 344 5.03 -5.29 2.20
N ALA A 345 5.25 -3.98 2.33
CA ALA A 345 4.84 -3.02 1.31
C ALA A 345 5.73 -3.08 0.06
N ALA A 346 7.04 -3.24 0.21
CA ALA A 346 7.96 -3.37 -0.92
C ALA A 346 7.64 -4.61 -1.75
N ASP A 347 7.39 -5.76 -1.12
CA ASP A 347 7.17 -7.05 -1.76
C ASP A 347 5.89 -7.09 -2.61
N THR A 348 4.80 -6.56 -2.05
CA THR A 348 3.47 -6.59 -2.67
C THR A 348 3.27 -5.49 -3.71
N LEU A 349 3.99 -4.36 -3.61
CA LEU A 349 3.90 -3.24 -4.55
C LEU A 349 4.99 -3.24 -5.64
N HIS A 350 6.14 -3.88 -5.38
CA HIS A 350 7.26 -3.97 -6.33
C HIS A 350 7.76 -5.42 -6.47
N PRO A 351 6.97 -6.35 -7.06
CA PRO A 351 7.32 -7.77 -7.12
C PRO A 351 8.75 -8.13 -7.54
N THR A 352 9.39 -7.30 -8.39
CA THR A 352 10.76 -7.52 -8.89
C THR A 352 11.87 -6.87 -8.05
N TRP A 353 11.58 -6.08 -6.99
CA TRP A 353 12.58 -5.24 -6.31
C TRP A 353 13.79 -6.02 -5.76
N ARG A 354 13.57 -7.25 -5.30
CA ARG A 354 14.65 -8.11 -4.76
C ARG A 354 15.62 -8.63 -5.80
N THR A 355 15.29 -8.60 -7.09
CA THR A 355 16.26 -8.98 -8.14
C THR A 355 17.51 -8.09 -8.11
N LEU A 356 17.39 -6.86 -7.57
CA LEU A 356 18.51 -5.96 -7.32
C LEU A 356 19.50 -6.50 -6.26
N LEU A 357 19.06 -7.37 -5.34
CA LEU A 357 19.90 -7.94 -4.29
C LEU A 357 20.85 -9.04 -4.78
N ALA A 358 20.59 -9.62 -5.95
CA ALA A 358 21.44 -10.65 -6.56
C ALA A 358 22.89 -10.16 -6.78
N ILE A 359 23.10 -8.86 -6.99
CA ILE A 359 24.43 -8.25 -7.14
C ILE A 359 25.30 -8.36 -5.87
N ALA A 360 24.67 -8.62 -4.72
CA ALA A 360 25.30 -8.83 -3.42
C ALA A 360 25.25 -10.31 -2.96
N GLY A 361 24.85 -11.24 -3.84
CA GLY A 361 24.68 -12.65 -3.50
C GLY A 361 23.53 -12.95 -2.52
N GLU A 362 22.63 -11.99 -2.29
CA GLU A 362 21.54 -12.11 -1.32
C GLU A 362 20.23 -12.58 -2.00
N SER A 363 19.30 -13.18 -1.22
CA SER A 363 18.12 -13.85 -1.78
C SER A 363 17.22 -12.90 -2.58
N THR A 364 16.77 -13.39 -3.73
CA THR A 364 15.83 -12.71 -4.63
C THR A 364 14.36 -13.03 -4.32
N GLU A 365 14.08 -14.02 -3.47
CA GLU A 365 12.74 -14.56 -3.21
C GLU A 365 11.87 -13.60 -2.39
N ARG A 366 10.59 -13.47 -2.77
CA ARG A 366 9.61 -12.67 -2.00
C ARG A 366 9.26 -13.35 -0.68
N ILE A 367 9.08 -12.55 0.37
CA ILE A 367 8.57 -13.03 1.66
C ILE A 367 7.05 -12.90 1.70
N TYR A 368 6.51 -11.86 1.05
CA TYR A 368 5.08 -11.55 1.00
C TYR A 368 4.61 -11.48 -0.46
N GLU A 369 3.45 -12.06 -0.76
CA GLU A 369 2.88 -12.12 -2.11
C GLU A 369 1.39 -11.73 -2.11
N GLY A 370 0.78 -11.58 -3.29
CA GLY A 370 -0.60 -11.09 -3.39
C GLY A 370 -0.70 -9.57 -3.15
N HIS A 371 -1.82 -9.11 -2.62
CA HIS A 371 -2.13 -7.70 -2.47
C HIS A 371 -1.64 -7.17 -1.09
N PRO A 372 -1.16 -5.91 -0.98
CA PRO A 372 -0.66 -5.32 0.28
C PRO A 372 -1.60 -5.49 1.49
N HIS A 373 -2.90 -5.52 1.26
CA HIS A 373 -3.90 -5.63 2.31
C HIS A 373 -4.31 -7.07 2.67
N ASP A 374 -3.67 -8.08 2.05
CA ASP A 374 -3.71 -9.49 2.49
C ASP A 374 -2.82 -9.76 3.71
N TRP A 375 -1.97 -8.78 4.09
CA TRP A 375 -1.00 -8.93 5.16
C TRP A 375 -1.31 -8.00 6.33
N VAL A 376 -1.62 -8.58 7.49
CA VAL A 376 -1.89 -7.86 8.72
C VAL A 376 -0.59 -7.76 9.53
N VAL A 377 -0.02 -6.57 9.56
CA VAL A 377 1.21 -6.35 10.32
C VAL A 377 0.93 -6.32 11.81
N CYS A 378 1.58 -7.22 12.54
CA CYS A 378 1.35 -7.40 13.97
C CYS A 378 2.29 -6.50 14.82
N GLY A 379 2.49 -6.88 16.08
CA GLY A 379 3.40 -6.20 17.02
C GLY A 379 4.89 -6.46 16.71
N PRO A 380 5.80 -6.31 17.70
CA PRO A 380 7.25 -6.37 17.48
C PRO A 380 7.82 -7.75 17.07
N GLY A 381 6.98 -8.74 16.78
CA GLY A 381 7.37 -10.12 16.41
C GLY A 381 7.94 -10.29 14.99
N ASN A 382 8.18 -9.20 14.24
CA ASN A 382 8.81 -9.20 12.91
C ASN A 382 8.16 -10.10 11.83
N GLN A 383 6.87 -10.41 11.97
CA GLN A 383 6.10 -11.17 10.99
C GLN A 383 4.73 -10.52 10.78
N ALA A 384 4.30 -10.43 9.52
CA ALA A 384 2.91 -10.15 9.18
C ALA A 384 2.13 -11.45 9.03
N LEU A 385 0.87 -11.46 9.48
CA LEU A 385 -0.02 -12.61 9.36
C LEU A 385 -0.90 -12.48 8.11
N PRO A 386 -1.21 -13.57 7.40
CA PRO A 386 -2.26 -13.56 6.38
C PRO A 386 -3.58 -13.06 6.97
N LEU A 387 -4.31 -12.24 6.21
CA LEU A 387 -5.54 -11.57 6.64
C LEU A 387 -6.55 -12.56 7.21
N ALA A 388 -6.77 -13.67 6.53
CA ALA A 388 -7.71 -14.72 6.94
C ALA A 388 -7.41 -15.26 8.35
N SER A 389 -6.15 -15.51 8.69
CA SER A 389 -5.72 -15.99 10.00
C SER A 389 -6.20 -15.09 11.16
N THR A 390 -6.39 -13.78 10.91
CA THR A 390 -6.89 -12.84 11.91
C THR A 390 -8.42 -12.88 12.13
N TYR A 391 -9.15 -13.58 11.25
CA TYR A 391 -10.61 -13.78 11.29
C TYR A 391 -11.04 -15.24 11.54
N HIS A 392 -10.15 -16.23 11.42
CA HIS A 392 -10.47 -17.67 11.59
C HIS A 392 -11.20 -18.05 12.89
N LYS A 393 -11.03 -17.27 13.96
CA LYS A 393 -11.76 -17.42 15.25
C LYS A 393 -13.25 -17.04 15.21
N TRP A 394 -13.74 -16.53 14.07
CA TRP A 394 -15.15 -16.19 13.83
C TRP A 394 -15.68 -16.80 12.52
N ASP A 395 -14.85 -16.86 11.46
CA ASP A 395 -15.14 -17.58 10.22
C ASP A 395 -13.87 -18.35 9.81
N ALA A 396 -13.88 -19.68 10.02
CA ALA A 396 -12.76 -20.55 9.66
C ALA A 396 -12.52 -20.63 8.15
N ASN A 397 -13.52 -20.26 7.34
CA ASN A 397 -13.45 -20.17 5.88
C ASN A 397 -13.48 -18.70 5.42
N PHE A 398 -12.85 -17.81 6.19
CA PHE A 398 -12.76 -16.40 5.84
C PHE A 398 -11.89 -16.23 4.59
N THR A 399 -12.50 -15.66 3.55
CA THR A 399 -11.83 -15.18 2.33
C THR A 399 -12.18 -13.72 2.13
N TYR A 400 -11.29 -12.98 1.46
CA TYR A 400 -11.53 -11.58 1.15
C TYR A 400 -11.04 -11.23 -0.25
N GLN A 401 -11.94 -10.71 -1.09
CA GLN A 401 -11.64 -10.21 -2.43
C GLN A 401 -11.46 -8.69 -2.39
N HIS A 402 -10.30 -8.21 -2.85
CA HIS A 402 -10.09 -6.78 -3.02
C HIS A 402 -10.75 -6.29 -4.32
N LEU A 403 -11.44 -5.16 -4.23
CA LEU A 403 -12.19 -4.51 -5.30
C LEU A 403 -11.67 -3.08 -5.52
N GLU A 404 -11.47 -2.71 -6.78
CA GLU A 404 -11.12 -1.33 -7.14
C GLU A 404 -12.35 -0.41 -7.17
N GLU A 405 -13.49 -0.91 -7.63
CA GLU A 405 -14.78 -0.21 -7.69
C GLU A 405 -15.93 -1.07 -7.16
N CYS A 406 -17.05 -0.42 -6.81
CA CYS A 406 -18.20 -1.12 -6.22
C CYS A 406 -18.89 -2.04 -7.24
N THR A 407 -19.26 -3.23 -6.80
CA THR A 407 -20.08 -4.19 -7.57
C THR A 407 -21.56 -3.97 -7.27
N ILE A 408 -22.46 -4.21 -8.22
CA ILE A 408 -23.92 -4.12 -8.00
C ILE A 408 -24.46 -5.52 -7.72
N ASN A 409 -25.31 -5.67 -6.70
CA ASN A 409 -26.06 -6.90 -6.48
C ASN A 409 -27.23 -6.96 -7.49
N GLU A 410 -27.07 -7.76 -8.54
CA GLU A 410 -28.07 -7.90 -9.61
C GLU A 410 -29.37 -8.58 -9.14
N GLU A 411 -29.36 -9.36 -8.06
CA GLU A 411 -30.58 -9.97 -7.49
C GLU A 411 -31.50 -8.92 -6.84
N VAL A 412 -30.92 -7.88 -6.23
CA VAL A 412 -31.64 -6.79 -5.56
C VAL A 412 -31.96 -5.62 -6.51
N TRP A 413 -31.05 -5.29 -7.43
CA TRP A 413 -31.14 -4.07 -8.25
C TRP A 413 -31.17 -4.33 -9.77
N GLY A 414 -30.91 -5.56 -10.24
CA GLY A 414 -30.70 -5.84 -11.65
C GLY A 414 -29.59 -4.97 -12.25
N LEU A 415 -29.85 -4.39 -13.42
CA LEU A 415 -28.91 -3.50 -14.14
C LEU A 415 -28.97 -2.03 -13.67
N PHE A 416 -29.70 -1.71 -12.60
CA PHE A 416 -29.88 -0.34 -12.11
C PHE A 416 -28.90 -0.01 -10.98
N ASP A 417 -28.13 1.07 -11.10
CA ASP A 417 -27.31 1.57 -9.99
C ASP A 417 -28.10 2.58 -9.14
N PRO A 418 -28.49 2.25 -7.89
CA PRO A 418 -29.23 3.16 -7.01
C PRO A 418 -28.43 4.39 -6.59
N ARG A 419 -27.10 4.40 -6.83
CA ARG A 419 -26.23 5.56 -6.64
C ARG A 419 -26.41 6.63 -7.71
N THR A 420 -27.15 6.35 -8.80
CA THR A 420 -27.40 7.33 -9.86
C THR A 420 -28.23 8.50 -9.32
N VAL A 421 -27.76 9.73 -9.54
CA VAL A 421 -28.40 10.98 -9.13
C VAL A 421 -28.85 11.77 -10.36
N THR A 422 -30.09 12.28 -10.31
CA THR A 422 -30.60 13.22 -11.31
C THR A 422 -30.26 14.64 -10.90
N THR A 423 -29.42 15.34 -11.68
CA THR A 423 -29.22 16.78 -11.52
C THR A 423 -30.42 17.54 -12.09
N SER A 424 -31.47 17.73 -11.26
CA SER A 424 -32.72 18.42 -11.60
C SER A 424 -32.59 19.92 -11.95
N LEU A 425 -31.36 20.41 -12.14
CA LEU A 425 -31.06 21.74 -12.66
C LEU A 425 -30.69 21.60 -14.14
N ASN A 426 -31.64 22.00 -15.00
CA ASN A 426 -31.55 21.97 -16.47
C ASN A 426 -31.35 20.57 -17.08
N ALA A 427 -32.46 19.97 -17.51
CA ALA A 427 -32.46 18.89 -18.49
C ALA A 427 -32.07 19.45 -19.88
N ASP A 428 -30.79 19.76 -20.06
CA ASP A 428 -30.18 20.00 -21.37
C ASP A 428 -30.30 18.71 -22.21
N PRO A 429 -30.91 18.76 -23.42
CA PRO A 429 -31.00 17.61 -24.31
C PRO A 429 -29.65 16.95 -24.68
N ALA A 430 -28.52 17.65 -24.48
CA ALA A 430 -27.17 17.11 -24.68
C ALA A 430 -26.58 16.38 -23.44
N GLY A 431 -27.25 16.37 -22.29
CA GLY A 431 -26.82 15.65 -21.09
C GLY A 431 -25.71 16.32 -20.25
N ALA A 432 -25.26 17.53 -20.61
CA ALA A 432 -24.11 18.18 -20.00
C ALA A 432 -24.24 18.51 -18.50
N SER A 433 -25.46 18.60 -17.96
CA SER A 433 -25.69 18.89 -16.54
C SER A 433 -25.24 17.76 -15.59
N GLN A 434 -25.08 16.52 -16.08
CA GLN A 434 -24.70 15.37 -15.25
C GLN A 434 -23.18 15.16 -15.14
N THR A 435 -22.38 15.89 -15.93
CA THR A 435 -20.91 15.84 -15.89
C THR A 435 -20.27 16.97 -15.09
N CYS A 436 -21.01 18.01 -14.67
CA CYS A 436 -20.44 19.10 -13.87
C CYS A 436 -20.42 18.78 -12.36
N CYS A 437 -19.32 19.09 -11.69
CA CYS A 437 -19.12 18.85 -10.28
C CYS A 437 -19.94 19.81 -9.40
N LEU A 438 -20.88 19.31 -8.60
CA LEU A 438 -21.68 20.16 -7.69
C LEU A 438 -20.85 20.90 -6.62
N ALA A 439 -19.62 20.48 -6.34
CA ALA A 439 -18.76 21.09 -5.32
C ALA A 439 -17.81 22.20 -5.85
N CYS A 440 -17.51 22.23 -7.15
CA CYS A 440 -16.60 23.23 -7.75
C CYS A 440 -17.04 23.81 -9.10
N GLY A 441 -18.14 23.33 -9.69
CA GLY A 441 -18.64 23.74 -11.00
C GLY A 441 -17.96 23.07 -12.21
N GLU A 442 -16.74 22.56 -12.04
CA GLU A 442 -15.90 22.04 -13.13
C GLU A 442 -16.36 20.70 -13.71
N ILE A 443 -16.02 20.48 -14.98
CA ILE A 443 -16.34 19.26 -15.74
C ILE A 443 -15.62 18.05 -15.16
N GLN A 444 -16.36 16.96 -14.96
CA GLN A 444 -15.90 15.64 -14.52
C GLN A 444 -15.86 14.68 -15.71
N ALA A 445 -14.70 14.09 -15.97
CA ALA A 445 -14.51 13.05 -16.99
C ALA A 445 -13.46 12.04 -16.52
N ASP A 446 -13.44 10.83 -17.08
CA ASP A 446 -12.42 9.84 -16.73
C ASP A 446 -11.11 10.12 -17.48
N GLU A 447 -11.17 10.81 -18.63
CA GLU A 447 -10.04 11.20 -19.43
C GLU A 447 -9.35 12.48 -18.90
N PRO A 448 -8.03 12.49 -18.65
CA PRO A 448 -7.33 13.64 -18.06
C PRO A 448 -7.36 14.95 -18.87
N HIS A 449 -7.75 14.91 -20.14
CA HIS A 449 -7.76 16.07 -21.04
C HIS A 449 -9.14 16.73 -21.20
N THR A 450 -10.21 16.09 -20.71
CA THR A 450 -11.57 16.66 -20.61
C THR A 450 -11.99 16.90 -19.16
N ASN A 451 -11.32 16.27 -18.19
CA ASN A 451 -11.58 16.50 -16.77
C ASN A 451 -10.92 17.81 -16.28
N HIS A 452 -11.74 18.72 -15.76
CA HIS A 452 -11.29 19.92 -15.04
C HIS A 452 -11.55 19.82 -13.52
N CYS A 453 -12.31 18.83 -13.07
CA CYS A 453 -12.64 18.66 -11.65
C CYS A 453 -11.44 18.14 -10.84
N MET A 454 -11.01 18.95 -9.87
CA MET A 454 -9.88 18.69 -8.97
C MET A 454 -10.31 18.47 -7.51
N CYS A 455 -11.55 18.05 -7.24
CA CYS A 455 -12.03 17.80 -5.87
C CYS A 455 -11.35 16.60 -5.20
N PHE A 456 -11.23 15.45 -5.89
CA PHE A 456 -10.52 14.27 -5.38
C PHE A 456 -9.66 13.63 -6.48
N PRO A 457 -8.58 14.32 -6.93
CA PRO A 457 -7.81 13.93 -8.11
C PRO A 457 -6.99 12.64 -7.91
N ASN A 458 -6.86 12.17 -6.66
CA ASN A 458 -6.23 10.89 -6.34
C ASN A 458 -7.17 9.68 -6.54
N LEU A 459 -8.48 9.91 -6.76
CA LEU A 459 -9.49 8.87 -7.01
C LEU A 459 -10.14 9.00 -8.39
N PHE A 460 -10.28 10.22 -8.89
CA PHE A 460 -11.05 10.55 -10.10
C PHE A 460 -10.26 11.46 -11.05
N GLY A 461 -10.63 11.50 -12.33
CA GLY A 461 -9.97 12.36 -13.34
C GLY A 461 -8.77 11.73 -14.07
N GLY A 462 -8.69 10.40 -14.14
CA GLY A 462 -7.79 9.67 -15.03
C GLY A 462 -6.33 9.53 -14.61
N ALA A 463 -5.90 10.18 -13.53
CA ALA A 463 -4.58 10.00 -12.92
C ALA A 463 -4.58 8.92 -11.80
N LYS A 464 -5.42 7.89 -11.92
CA LYS A 464 -5.45 6.76 -10.96
C LYS A 464 -4.08 6.04 -10.99
N LEU A 465 -3.31 6.19 -9.90
CA LEU A 465 -2.24 5.24 -9.54
C LEU A 465 -2.92 4.03 -8.89
N PRO A 466 -3.03 2.86 -9.55
CA PRO A 466 -3.80 1.74 -9.00
C PRO A 466 -3.17 1.20 -7.72
N GLY A 467 -3.99 0.83 -6.74
CA GLY A 467 -3.60 0.18 -5.48
C GLY A 467 -2.77 1.00 -4.47
N ASN A 468 -1.97 1.98 -4.90
CA ASN A 468 -0.88 2.59 -4.13
C ASN A 468 -1.30 3.64 -3.09
N VAL A 469 -2.39 3.41 -2.35
CA VAL A 469 -2.74 4.22 -1.17
C VAL A 469 -1.73 3.93 -0.05
N ALA A 470 -1.12 4.98 0.52
CA ALA A 470 -0.05 4.87 1.51
C ALA A 470 -0.55 4.45 2.91
N VAL A 471 -1.06 3.23 3.03
CA VAL A 471 -1.63 2.64 4.24
C VAL A 471 -1.23 1.17 4.41
N GLN A 472 -1.41 0.62 5.61
CA GLN A 472 -1.24 -0.80 5.92
C GLN A 472 -2.32 -1.32 6.86
N VAL A 473 -2.73 -2.59 6.71
CA VAL A 473 -3.53 -3.27 7.73
C VAL A 473 -2.61 -3.68 8.88
N PHE A 474 -3.03 -3.44 10.12
CA PHE A 474 -2.27 -3.84 11.30
C PHE A 474 -3.17 -4.45 12.39
N GLN A 475 -2.59 -5.26 13.28
CA GLN A 475 -3.31 -5.83 14.42
C GLN A 475 -3.35 -4.85 15.60
N THR A 476 -4.55 -4.56 16.10
CA THR A 476 -4.79 -3.60 17.19
C THR A 476 -4.58 -4.23 18.56
N ALA A 477 -3.70 -3.64 19.37
CA ALA A 477 -3.37 -4.17 20.71
C ALA A 477 -4.56 -4.14 21.71
N ASN A 478 -5.56 -3.29 21.50
CA ASN A 478 -6.72 -3.15 22.38
C ASN A 478 -7.93 -4.01 21.96
N GLY A 479 -7.76 -4.95 21.03
CA GLY A 479 -8.80 -5.91 20.67
C GLY A 479 -9.98 -5.30 19.92
N LYS A 480 -9.70 -4.40 18.95
CA LYS A 480 -10.61 -4.05 17.84
C LYS A 480 -10.42 -4.99 16.62
N ASN A 481 -9.63 -6.05 16.79
CA ASN A 481 -9.05 -6.88 15.74
C ASN A 481 -8.04 -6.11 14.88
N ASN A 482 -8.38 -5.77 13.64
CA ASN A 482 -7.47 -5.10 12.72
C ASN A 482 -7.78 -3.60 12.68
N GLY A 483 -6.79 -2.80 12.31
CA GLY A 483 -6.88 -1.37 12.05
C GLY A 483 -6.22 -1.02 10.72
N LEU A 484 -6.50 0.17 10.20
CA LEU A 484 -5.80 0.76 9.06
C LEU A 484 -4.80 1.81 9.56
N LEU A 485 -3.52 1.66 9.24
CA LEU A 485 -2.44 2.59 9.59
C LEU A 485 -2.12 3.50 8.41
N ALA A 486 -1.84 4.78 8.66
CA ALA A 486 -1.27 5.69 7.67
C ALA A 486 0.26 5.52 7.59
N CYS A 487 0.81 5.16 6.43
CA CYS A 487 2.26 5.08 6.22
C CYS A 487 2.86 6.46 5.88
N CYS A 488 2.13 7.27 5.12
CA CYS A 488 2.41 8.68 4.88
C CYS A 488 1.35 9.57 5.56
N ALA A 489 1.66 10.85 5.78
CA ALA A 489 0.68 11.81 6.26
C ALA A 489 -0.32 12.18 5.14
N PHE A 490 -1.61 12.29 5.48
CA PHE A 490 -2.66 12.72 4.56
C PHE A 490 -3.14 14.12 4.94
N GLU A 491 -2.90 15.12 4.08
CA GLU A 491 -3.32 16.50 4.35
C GLU A 491 -4.85 16.61 4.53
N ARG A 492 -5.28 17.60 5.33
CA ARG A 492 -6.69 17.86 5.62
C ARG A 492 -7.47 18.18 4.34
N GLY A 493 -8.51 17.41 4.06
CA GLY A 493 -9.31 17.49 2.84
C GLY A 493 -8.83 16.59 1.70
N ALA A 494 -7.70 15.90 1.85
CA ALA A 494 -7.29 14.85 0.90
C ALA A 494 -8.15 13.59 1.06
N SER A 495 -8.46 12.95 -0.06
CA SER A 495 -9.06 11.61 -0.08
C SER A 495 -8.05 10.55 0.30
N VAL A 496 -8.45 9.62 1.17
CA VAL A 496 -7.71 8.40 1.50
C VAL A 496 -8.18 7.23 0.62
N GLY A 497 -9.48 7.13 0.33
CA GLY A 497 -10.06 6.07 -0.51
C GLY A 497 -11.58 6.23 -0.74
N GLU A 498 -12.14 5.52 -1.71
CA GLU A 498 -13.60 5.28 -1.80
C GLU A 498 -14.00 4.12 -0.87
N PHE A 499 -15.18 4.19 -0.25
CA PHE A 499 -15.76 3.07 0.49
C PHE A 499 -16.34 2.03 -0.48
N VAL A 500 -15.48 1.12 -0.96
CA VAL A 500 -15.82 0.14 -2.01
C VAL A 500 -16.34 -1.17 -1.43
N GLY A 501 -17.46 -1.67 -1.97
CA GLY A 501 -18.07 -2.96 -1.62
C GLY A 501 -19.17 -3.36 -2.60
N GLU A 502 -20.06 -4.25 -2.19
CA GLU A 502 -21.28 -4.59 -2.93
C GLU A 502 -22.38 -3.54 -2.66
N ILE A 503 -23.03 -3.04 -3.71
CA ILE A 503 -24.21 -2.17 -3.68
C ILE A 503 -25.47 -3.05 -3.60
N THR A 504 -26.16 -3.00 -2.48
CA THR A 504 -27.25 -3.91 -2.13
C THR A 504 -28.33 -3.20 -1.28
N SER A 505 -29.30 -3.92 -0.74
CA SER A 505 -30.36 -3.39 0.11
C SER A 505 -30.94 -4.47 1.05
N GLY A 506 -31.74 -4.06 2.02
CA GLY A 506 -32.45 -4.96 2.94
C GLY A 506 -31.58 -5.67 4.00
N LEU A 507 -30.25 -5.57 3.96
CA LEU A 507 -29.38 -6.19 4.95
C LEU A 507 -29.62 -5.60 6.35
N SER A 508 -29.71 -6.48 7.34
CA SER A 508 -29.88 -6.16 8.75
C SER A 508 -28.90 -6.96 9.61
N ASN A 509 -28.64 -6.52 10.83
CA ASN A 509 -27.64 -7.12 11.74
C ASN A 509 -26.20 -7.20 11.19
N LEU A 510 -25.89 -6.60 10.04
CA LEU A 510 -24.56 -6.50 9.42
C LEU A 510 -24.05 -5.05 9.42
N ASP A 511 -22.72 -4.89 9.42
CA ASP A 511 -22.05 -3.58 9.28
C ASP A 511 -22.16 -3.12 7.82
N VAL A 512 -22.87 -2.02 7.58
CA VAL A 512 -23.12 -1.47 6.23
C VAL A 512 -23.02 0.06 6.25
N MET A 513 -22.49 0.62 5.16
CA MET A 513 -22.57 2.07 4.90
C MET A 513 -23.89 2.39 4.20
N VAL A 514 -24.57 3.47 4.59
CA VAL A 514 -25.88 3.85 4.02
C VAL A 514 -25.80 5.12 3.16
N GLY A 515 -26.20 4.99 1.90
CA GLY A 515 -26.36 6.09 0.95
C GLY A 515 -27.81 6.26 0.50
N GLU A 516 -28.12 7.41 -0.07
CA GLU A 516 -29.48 7.77 -0.50
C GLU A 516 -29.43 8.79 -1.64
N THR A 517 -30.22 8.57 -2.69
CA THR A 517 -30.33 9.43 -3.89
C THR A 517 -31.77 9.88 -4.10
N ASP A 518 -32.03 10.67 -5.14
CA ASP A 518 -33.41 10.95 -5.60
C ASP A 518 -34.12 9.71 -6.19
N LYS A 519 -33.43 8.56 -6.28
CA LYS A 519 -33.97 7.29 -6.75
C LYS A 519 -34.23 6.29 -5.64
N ALA A 520 -33.26 6.07 -4.76
CA ALA A 520 -33.35 5.05 -3.72
C ALA A 520 -32.38 5.27 -2.54
N ALA A 521 -32.75 4.71 -1.39
CA ALA A 521 -31.81 4.39 -0.33
C ALA A 521 -31.12 3.04 -0.64
N TYR A 522 -29.81 2.97 -0.41
CA TYR A 522 -28.99 1.80 -0.71
C TYR A 522 -27.94 1.53 0.38
N GLN A 523 -27.40 0.33 0.38
CA GLN A 523 -26.35 -0.11 1.30
C GLN A 523 -25.08 -0.44 0.51
N ILE A 524 -23.92 -0.09 1.05
CA ILE A 524 -22.62 -0.64 0.62
C ILE A 524 -22.16 -1.64 1.68
N TRP A 525 -21.99 -2.90 1.29
CA TRP A 525 -21.58 -3.98 2.16
C TRP A 525 -20.19 -4.50 1.77
N GLN A 526 -19.28 -4.56 2.73
CA GLN A 526 -17.90 -5.02 2.53
C GLN A 526 -17.69 -6.46 3.03
N GLY A 527 -18.67 -7.34 2.85
CA GLY A 527 -18.76 -8.67 3.49
C GLY A 527 -17.51 -9.54 3.34
N LYS A 528 -17.45 -10.28 2.23
CA LYS A 528 -16.25 -11.01 1.75
C LYS A 528 -15.55 -10.32 0.57
N GLN A 529 -16.00 -9.12 0.17
CA GLN A 529 -15.39 -8.31 -0.88
C GLN A 529 -15.39 -6.81 -0.52
N GLY A 530 -14.45 -6.02 -1.03
CA GLY A 530 -14.34 -4.57 -0.78
C GLY A 530 -12.90 -4.07 -0.87
N ASN A 531 -12.52 -3.02 -0.14
CA ASN A 531 -11.13 -2.54 -0.13
C ASN A 531 -10.60 -2.26 1.29
N HIS A 532 -9.43 -1.62 1.38
CA HIS A 532 -8.74 -1.26 2.63
C HIS A 532 -9.61 -0.49 3.65
N THR A 533 -10.68 0.19 3.22
CA THR A 533 -11.56 0.94 4.12
C THR A 533 -12.32 0.06 5.13
N LYS A 534 -12.46 -1.25 4.87
CA LYS A 534 -13.02 -2.26 5.78
C LYS A 534 -12.32 -2.32 7.14
N PHE A 535 -11.04 -1.96 7.20
CA PHE A 535 -10.20 -2.09 8.40
C PHE A 535 -10.14 -0.80 9.23
N ILE A 536 -10.90 0.24 8.87
CA ILE A 536 -10.92 1.51 9.58
C ILE A 536 -11.80 1.40 10.81
N ASN A 537 -11.23 1.66 11.98
CA ASN A 537 -11.95 1.56 13.24
C ASN A 537 -12.75 2.81 13.60
N HIS A 538 -13.71 2.64 14.51
CA HIS A 538 -14.39 3.75 15.13
C HIS A 538 -13.49 4.54 16.10
N SER A 539 -13.57 5.86 16.03
CA SER A 539 -13.21 6.77 17.12
C SER A 539 -14.30 7.81 17.38
N CYS A 540 -14.58 8.09 18.66
CA CYS A 540 -15.37 9.26 19.08
C CYS A 540 -14.60 10.59 18.94
N SER A 541 -13.34 10.53 18.49
CA SER A 541 -12.50 11.69 18.15
C SER A 541 -11.66 11.31 16.91
N PRO A 542 -12.30 11.23 15.73
CA PRO A 542 -11.70 10.65 14.52
C PRO A 542 -10.80 11.64 13.75
N ASN A 543 -9.73 11.11 13.13
CA ASN A 543 -8.83 11.83 12.22
C ASN A 543 -9.30 11.78 10.75
N SER A 544 -10.41 11.13 10.42
CA SER A 544 -11.08 11.21 9.12
C SER A 544 -12.62 11.28 9.21
N GLN A 545 -13.30 11.37 8.07
CA GLN A 545 -14.75 11.16 7.93
C GLN A 545 -15.11 10.63 6.54
N PHE A 546 -16.28 10.02 6.40
CA PHE A 546 -16.88 9.75 5.10
C PHE A 546 -17.71 10.93 4.63
N GLU A 547 -17.57 11.32 3.37
CA GLU A 547 -18.36 12.35 2.69
C GLU A 547 -19.05 11.76 1.46
N ARG A 548 -20.26 12.24 1.14
CA ARG A 548 -20.96 11.91 -0.10
C ARG A 548 -20.47 12.85 -1.19
N PHE A 549 -20.00 12.30 -2.31
CA PHE A 549 -19.50 13.05 -3.46
C PHE A 549 -20.11 12.49 -4.74
N ILE A 550 -20.61 13.36 -5.62
CA ILE A 550 -21.17 12.94 -6.91
C ILE A 550 -20.07 13.05 -7.97
N TRP A 551 -19.77 11.92 -8.61
CA TRP A 551 -18.85 11.82 -9.75
C TRP A 551 -19.62 11.28 -10.96
N ARG A 552 -19.71 12.09 -12.02
CA ARG A 552 -20.36 11.76 -13.31
C ARG A 552 -21.76 11.15 -13.14
N GLY A 553 -22.57 11.81 -12.31
CA GLY A 553 -23.93 11.36 -11.96
C GLY A 553 -24.02 10.27 -10.88
N THR A 554 -22.93 9.63 -10.47
CA THR A 554 -22.96 8.56 -9.45
C THR A 554 -22.55 9.08 -8.06
N GLN A 555 -23.36 8.81 -7.02
CA GLN A 555 -22.99 9.07 -5.63
C GLN A 555 -21.92 8.07 -5.15
N ARG A 556 -20.70 8.58 -4.94
CA ARG A 556 -19.59 7.89 -4.28
C ARG A 556 -19.53 8.29 -2.81
N ILE A 557 -18.98 7.41 -1.96
CA ILE A 557 -18.75 7.69 -0.54
C ILE A 557 -17.23 7.68 -0.33
N VAL A 558 -16.67 8.88 -0.10
CA VAL A 558 -15.22 9.11 -0.07
C VAL A 558 -14.76 9.30 1.37
N LEU A 559 -13.67 8.64 1.73
CA LEU A 559 -12.98 8.83 3.00
C LEU A 559 -12.05 10.04 2.91
N VAL A 560 -12.33 11.08 3.69
CA VAL A 560 -11.61 12.37 3.68
C VAL A 560 -10.82 12.56 4.98
N SER A 561 -9.55 12.90 4.85
CA SER A 561 -8.64 13.19 5.96
C SER A 561 -9.00 14.52 6.67
N LYS A 562 -8.89 14.55 8.00
CA LYS A 562 -8.97 15.79 8.81
C LYS A 562 -7.59 16.40 9.09
N GLY A 563 -6.53 15.78 8.54
CA GLY A 563 -5.14 15.90 8.96
C GLY A 563 -4.78 14.63 9.72
N ILE A 564 -4.23 13.64 9.01
CA ILE A 564 -3.75 12.36 9.56
C ILE A 564 -2.22 12.40 9.45
N GLU A 565 -1.52 12.18 10.55
CA GLU A 565 -0.05 12.14 10.55
C GLU A 565 0.49 10.74 10.22
N ALA A 566 1.73 10.67 9.73
CA ALA A 566 2.37 9.40 9.40
C ALA A 566 2.57 8.54 10.67
N GLY A 567 2.12 7.28 10.63
CA GLY A 567 2.12 6.36 11.76
C GLY A 567 0.86 6.37 12.62
N GLU A 568 -0.15 7.18 12.31
CA GLU A 568 -1.45 7.14 13.01
C GLU A 568 -2.36 6.00 12.53
N GLU A 569 -3.23 5.51 13.42
CA GLU A 569 -4.41 4.73 13.02
C GLU A 569 -5.45 5.65 12.39
N ILE A 570 -5.95 5.28 11.21
CA ILE A 570 -7.04 5.96 10.53
C ILE A 570 -8.35 5.54 11.18
N THR A 571 -9.12 6.52 11.69
CA THR A 571 -10.37 6.28 12.40
C THR A 571 -11.47 7.27 12.01
N VAL A 572 -12.71 6.78 11.99
CA VAL A 572 -13.93 7.54 11.65
C VAL A 572 -14.96 7.52 12.79
N ASP A 573 -15.91 8.45 12.77
CA ASP A 573 -17.13 8.27 13.57
C ASP A 573 -18.03 7.26 12.83
N TYR A 574 -18.64 6.33 13.56
CA TYR A 574 -19.63 5.40 12.99
C TYR A 574 -21.06 5.97 13.09
N SER A 575 -21.23 7.14 13.71
CA SER A 575 -22.50 7.78 14.08
C SER A 575 -23.26 7.08 15.22
N ASP A 576 -24.17 7.81 15.86
CA ASP A 576 -24.91 7.31 17.03
C ASP A 576 -26.00 6.27 16.66
N THR A 577 -26.37 6.14 15.38
CA THR A 577 -27.31 5.10 14.90
C THR A 577 -26.64 3.73 14.85
N TYR A 578 -25.38 3.64 14.38
CA TYR A 578 -24.58 2.40 14.44
C TYR A 578 -24.54 1.80 15.86
N TRP A 579 -24.30 2.66 16.86
CA TRP A 579 -24.11 2.22 18.23
C TRP A 579 -25.41 2.01 19.00
N ARG A 580 -26.54 2.59 18.57
CA ARG A 580 -27.78 2.67 19.37
C ARG A 580 -28.19 1.32 19.95
N ASP A 581 -28.45 0.35 19.08
CA ASP A 581 -29.01 -0.95 19.41
C ASP A 581 -27.93 -2.06 19.41
N LEU A 582 -26.69 -1.66 19.69
CA LEU A 582 -25.49 -2.49 19.55
C LEU A 582 -24.93 -2.91 20.90
N ASP A 583 -24.97 -4.21 21.19
CA ASP A 583 -24.28 -4.81 22.33
C ASP A 583 -22.77 -4.98 22.04
N LYS A 584 -22.07 -3.85 21.99
CA LYS A 584 -20.61 -3.77 21.89
C LYS A 584 -20.08 -2.59 22.70
N VAL A 585 -18.96 -2.80 23.38
CA VAL A 585 -18.22 -1.73 24.05
C VAL A 585 -17.34 -0.97 23.06
N CYS A 586 -17.40 0.37 23.05
CA CYS A 586 -16.53 1.20 22.25
C CYS A 586 -15.10 1.25 22.82
N LYS A 587 -14.15 0.63 22.11
CA LYS A 587 -12.72 0.57 22.49
C LYS A 587 -11.86 1.67 21.85
N CYS A 588 -12.41 2.86 21.58
CA CYS A 588 -11.65 3.92 20.90
C CYS A 588 -10.59 4.63 21.76
N ALA A 589 -10.56 4.38 23.09
CA ALA A 589 -9.65 4.98 24.07
C ALA A 589 -9.65 6.54 24.17
N SER A 590 -10.44 7.25 23.36
CA SER A 590 -10.56 8.72 23.45
C SER A 590 -11.08 9.16 24.82
N THR A 591 -10.45 10.19 25.38
CA THR A 591 -10.91 10.91 26.58
C THR A 591 -12.30 11.53 26.41
N LYS A 592 -12.76 11.69 25.16
CA LYS A 592 -14.10 12.19 24.78
C LYS A 592 -15.01 11.08 24.23
N CYS A 593 -14.78 9.82 24.62
CA CYS A 593 -15.59 8.69 24.16
C CYS A 593 -17.05 8.80 24.65
N ARG A 594 -18.00 8.87 23.71
CA ARG A 594 -19.44 9.03 23.99
C ARG A 594 -20.05 7.84 24.74
N TYR A 595 -19.43 6.66 24.65
CA TYR A 595 -20.01 5.39 25.08
C TYR A 595 -19.36 4.80 26.34
N GLN A 596 -18.50 5.54 27.05
CA GLN A 596 -17.77 5.06 28.24
C GLN A 596 -18.69 4.38 29.28
N ARG A 597 -19.88 4.94 29.54
CA ARG A 597 -20.84 4.41 30.52
C ARG A 597 -21.42 3.03 30.16
N ARG A 598 -21.42 2.65 28.88
CA ARG A 598 -21.81 1.29 28.45
C ARG A 598 -20.77 0.25 28.84
N ALA A 599 -19.48 0.63 28.83
CA ALA A 599 -18.40 -0.24 29.29
C ALA A 599 -18.55 -0.57 30.78
N THR A 600 -18.95 0.43 31.59
CA THR A 600 -19.17 0.27 33.03
C THR A 600 -20.36 -0.65 33.31
N ALA A 601 -21.53 -0.36 32.71
CA ALA A 601 -22.74 -1.14 32.95
C ALA A 601 -22.63 -2.61 32.52
N LEU A 602 -21.88 -2.93 31.45
CA LEU A 602 -21.61 -4.32 31.05
C LEU A 602 -20.65 -5.01 32.04
N ALA A 603 -19.65 -4.31 32.56
CA ALA A 603 -18.69 -4.85 33.53
C ALA A 603 -19.24 -4.95 34.97
N GLU A 604 -20.44 -4.43 35.23
CA GLU A 604 -21.19 -4.60 36.49
C GLU A 604 -22.18 -5.78 36.44
N ILE A 605 -22.30 -6.45 35.29
CA ILE A 605 -23.21 -7.58 35.02
C ILE A 605 -22.45 -8.91 34.81
N THR A 606 -21.12 -8.86 34.63
CA THR A 606 -20.21 -10.00 34.42
C THR A 606 -19.27 -10.24 35.59
#